data_AF-A0A1E4TCG6-F1
#
_entry.id   AF-A0A1E4TCG6-F1
#
_cell.length_a   1.000
_cell.length_b   1.000
_cell.length_c   1.000
_cell.angle_alpha   90.00
_cell.angle_beta   90.00
_cell.angle_gamma   90.00
#
_symmetry.space_group_name_H-M   'P 1'
#
loop_
_entity.id
_entity.type
_entity.pdbx_description
1 polymer ?
#
loop_
_entity_poly.entity_id
_entity_poly.type
_entity_poly.pdbx_seq_one_letter_code
_entity_poly.pdbx_strand_id
1 'polypeptide(L)'
;MAERLKEFQLSETAEQQPLSVTQIWVASVLGGGVFAGAILFFDRLEPLFLYMSFLCFFHDSEYFVTAIFNPTRLEMSSFLLNNGFQYWIAHLSGLVECYFHRTHPFFVDKTVLYAYQFVGLAAVVIGQYVRTKAMAYAASSFSHKIADKKAEDHVLVTDGVYAYVRHPSYAAFFVWAVGTQIWLGNVITPIAFCIVLQRFFTARIRHEESLLIKFFGADYTTYKSKVPSGILFLP
;
A
#
# COMPACT_ATOMS: atom_id res chain seq x y z
N MET A 1 -30.55 -33.62 3.61
CA MET A 1 -29.68 -32.98 2.60
C MET A 1 -29.44 -31.50 2.93
N ALA A 2 -30.50 -30.73 3.24
CA ALA A 2 -30.38 -29.33 3.65
C ALA A 2 -29.62 -29.11 4.98
N GLU A 3 -29.77 -30.02 5.97
CA GLU A 3 -29.00 -29.95 7.23
C GLU A 3 -27.50 -30.21 7.01
N ARG A 4 -27.12 -31.19 6.18
CA ARG A 4 -25.71 -31.42 5.82
C ARG A 4 -25.09 -30.25 5.06
N LEU A 5 -25.86 -29.53 4.25
CA LEU A 5 -25.38 -28.31 3.57
C LEU A 5 -25.20 -27.15 4.56
N LYS A 6 -26.06 -27.03 5.58
CA LYS A 6 -25.86 -26.09 6.68
C LYS A 6 -24.65 -26.45 7.54
N GLU A 7 -24.45 -27.72 7.88
CA GLU A 7 -23.28 -28.19 8.63
C GLU A 7 -21.98 -28.01 7.83
N PHE A 8 -22.01 -28.24 6.51
CA PHE A 8 -20.87 -27.99 5.63
C PHE A 8 -20.55 -26.49 5.47
N GLN A 9 -21.57 -25.63 5.36
CA GLN A 9 -21.38 -24.18 5.38
C GLN A 9 -20.95 -23.65 6.75
N LEU A 10 -21.43 -24.25 7.84
CA LEU A 10 -21.00 -23.94 9.21
C LEU A 10 -19.58 -24.45 9.49
N SER A 11 -19.14 -25.55 8.87
CA SER A 11 -17.76 -26.03 8.96
C SER A 11 -16.80 -25.20 8.11
N GLU A 12 -17.18 -24.82 6.87
CA GLU A 12 -16.38 -23.90 6.03
C GLU A 12 -16.21 -22.51 6.65
N THR A 13 -17.24 -22.01 7.36
CA THR A 13 -17.16 -20.73 8.07
C THR A 13 -16.42 -20.82 9.41
N ALA A 14 -16.35 -22.02 10.04
CA ALA A 14 -15.59 -22.25 11.26
C ALA A 14 -14.10 -22.57 11.02
N GLU A 15 -13.72 -23.04 9.83
CA GLU A 15 -12.36 -23.48 9.51
C GLU A 15 -11.43 -22.35 9.02
N GLN A 16 -11.96 -21.14 8.81
CA GLN A 16 -11.16 -19.93 8.64
C GLN A 16 -11.06 -19.15 9.96
N GLN A 17 -10.55 -19.78 11.02
CA GLN A 17 -9.97 -18.97 12.08
C GLN A 17 -8.77 -18.23 11.46
N PRO A 18 -8.79 -16.88 11.38
CA PRO A 18 -7.58 -16.17 10.98
C PRO A 18 -6.48 -16.63 11.93
N LEU A 19 -5.30 -16.97 11.39
CA LEU A 19 -4.10 -17.17 12.19
C LEU A 19 -4.09 -16.06 13.25
N SER A 20 -3.91 -16.43 14.52
CA SER A 20 -3.96 -15.43 15.60
C SER A 20 -3.05 -14.27 15.20
N VAL A 21 -3.47 -13.03 15.45
CA VAL A 21 -2.71 -11.81 15.09
C VAL A 21 -1.23 -11.95 15.48
N THR A 22 -0.98 -12.64 16.59
CA THR A 22 0.33 -13.08 17.09
C THR A 22 1.12 -13.99 16.14
N GLN A 23 0.51 -15.02 15.55
CA GLN A 23 1.17 -15.94 14.61
C GLN A 23 1.59 -15.24 13.32
N ILE A 24 0.78 -14.29 12.82
CA ILE A 24 1.15 -13.53 11.63
C ILE A 24 2.24 -12.51 11.97
N TRP A 25 2.13 -11.80 13.09
CA TRP A 25 3.19 -10.93 13.63
C TRP A 25 4.54 -11.66 13.75
N VAL A 26 4.52 -12.88 14.30
CA VAL A 26 5.72 -13.71 14.49
C VAL A 26 6.30 -14.11 13.14
N ALA A 27 5.49 -14.56 12.17
CA ALA A 27 5.96 -14.89 10.83
C ALA A 27 6.62 -13.69 10.12
N SER A 28 6.05 -12.50 10.30
CA SER A 28 6.53 -11.24 9.72
C SER A 28 7.83 -10.74 10.36
N VAL A 29 7.95 -10.79 11.69
CA VAL A 29 9.20 -10.45 12.42
C VAL A 29 10.31 -11.42 12.06
N LEU A 30 10.01 -12.71 11.94
CA LEU A 30 10.98 -13.71 11.52
C LEU A 30 11.41 -13.48 10.07
N GLY A 31 10.49 -13.12 9.17
CA GLY A 31 10.81 -12.74 7.79
C GLY A 31 11.72 -11.51 7.72
N GLY A 32 11.37 -10.42 8.42
CA GLY A 32 12.18 -9.20 8.48
C GLY A 32 13.56 -9.41 9.11
N GLY A 33 13.64 -10.23 10.17
CA GLY A 33 14.90 -10.59 10.82
C GLY A 33 15.84 -11.42 9.91
N VAL A 34 15.28 -12.31 9.09
CA VAL A 34 16.04 -13.06 8.08
C VAL A 34 16.62 -12.13 7.01
N PHE A 35 15.85 -11.13 6.56
CA PHE A 35 16.34 -10.16 5.56
C PHE A 35 17.37 -9.18 6.12
N ALA A 36 17.19 -8.70 7.36
CA ALA A 36 18.19 -7.88 8.05
C ALA A 36 19.50 -8.66 8.30
N GLY A 37 19.41 -9.95 8.65
CA GLY A 37 20.56 -10.83 8.74
C GLY A 37 21.26 -11.01 7.40
N ALA A 38 20.52 -11.21 6.31
CA ALA A 38 21.08 -11.41 4.98
C ALA A 38 21.81 -10.17 4.42
N ILE A 39 21.38 -8.96 4.80
CA ILE A 39 22.10 -7.70 4.49
C ILE A 39 23.53 -7.74 5.03
N LEU A 40 23.77 -8.32 6.20
CA LEU A 40 25.10 -8.39 6.83
C LEU A 40 26.03 -9.44 6.19
N PHE A 41 25.50 -10.40 5.43
CA PHE A 41 26.27 -11.51 4.86
C PHE A 41 26.40 -11.46 3.33
N PHE A 42 25.57 -10.66 2.64
CA PHE A 42 25.51 -10.63 1.17
C PHE A 42 25.46 -9.19 0.63
N ASP A 43 26.58 -8.46 0.71
CA ASP A 43 26.74 -7.07 0.22
C ASP A 43 26.26 -6.85 -1.22
N ARG A 44 26.28 -7.88 -2.08
CA ARG A 44 25.83 -7.75 -3.47
C ARG A 44 24.31 -7.68 -3.62
N LEU A 45 23.55 -8.20 -2.65
CA LEU A 45 22.09 -8.35 -2.67
C LEU A 45 21.37 -7.42 -1.69
N GLU A 46 22.09 -6.55 -0.96
CA GLU A 46 21.53 -5.63 0.03
C GLU A 46 20.27 -4.88 -0.45
N PRO A 47 20.23 -4.24 -1.65
CA PRO A 47 19.04 -3.51 -2.10
C PRO A 47 17.81 -4.40 -2.26
N LEU A 48 18.01 -5.67 -2.65
CA LEU A 48 16.92 -6.64 -2.80
C LEU A 48 16.35 -7.06 -1.45
N PHE A 49 17.20 -7.28 -0.44
CA PHE A 49 16.73 -7.64 0.89
C PHE A 49 15.98 -6.49 1.56
N LEU A 50 16.45 -5.25 1.40
CA LEU A 50 15.73 -4.10 1.92
C LEU A 50 14.42 -3.85 1.16
N TYR A 51 14.40 -4.06 -0.16
CA TYR A 51 13.17 -4.03 -0.96
C TYR A 51 12.14 -5.05 -0.47
N MET A 52 12.55 -6.30 -0.24
CA MET A 52 11.64 -7.33 0.33
C MET A 52 11.16 -6.93 1.72
N SER A 53 12.04 -6.35 2.55
CA SER A 53 11.68 -5.84 3.87
C SER A 53 10.63 -4.72 3.78
N PHE A 54 10.72 -3.82 2.79
CA PHE A 54 9.70 -2.81 2.56
C PHE A 54 8.35 -3.42 2.19
N LEU A 55 8.33 -4.43 1.32
CA LEU A 55 7.08 -5.11 0.94
C LEU A 55 6.44 -5.80 2.14
N CYS A 56 7.21 -6.56 2.93
CA CYS A 56 6.72 -7.19 4.16
C CYS A 56 6.15 -6.12 5.11
N PHE A 57 6.95 -5.11 5.43
CA PHE A 57 6.54 -4.05 6.35
C PHE A 57 5.28 -3.31 5.88
N PHE A 58 5.14 -3.06 4.58
CA PHE A 58 3.94 -2.47 3.99
C PHE A 58 2.72 -3.34 4.26
N HIS A 59 2.74 -4.61 3.82
CA HIS A 59 1.60 -5.53 3.94
C HIS A 59 1.23 -5.79 5.41
N ASP A 60 2.22 -5.90 6.28
CA ASP A 60 2.01 -6.06 7.72
C ASP A 60 1.39 -4.81 8.35
N SER A 61 1.91 -3.63 8.02
CA SER A 61 1.39 -2.36 8.51
C SER A 61 -0.06 -2.14 8.08
N GLU A 62 -0.43 -2.52 6.86
CA GLU A 62 -1.81 -2.45 6.39
C GLU A 62 -2.76 -3.25 7.28
N TYR A 63 -2.38 -4.48 7.60
CA TYR A 63 -3.17 -5.35 8.46
C TYR A 63 -3.22 -4.84 9.89
N PHE A 64 -2.07 -4.49 10.49
CA PHE A 64 -2.01 -4.07 11.90
C PHE A 64 -2.70 -2.75 12.15
N VAL A 65 -2.53 -1.77 11.27
CA VAL A 65 -3.22 -0.49 11.40
C VAL A 65 -4.73 -0.69 11.27
N THR A 66 -5.18 -1.56 10.38
CA THR A 66 -6.60 -1.93 10.27
C THR A 66 -7.08 -2.65 11.53
N ALA A 67 -6.31 -3.58 12.09
CA ALA A 67 -6.66 -4.30 13.30
C ALA A 67 -6.80 -3.38 14.52
N ILE A 68 -5.98 -2.32 14.60
CA ILE A 68 -6.00 -1.36 15.71
C ILE A 68 -7.14 -0.35 15.55
N PHE A 69 -7.29 0.25 14.36
CA PHE A 69 -8.16 1.42 14.15
C PHE A 69 -9.49 1.11 13.47
N ASN A 70 -9.63 -0.07 12.84
CA ASN A 70 -10.86 -0.50 12.16
C ASN A 70 -11.09 -2.02 12.27
N PRO A 71 -11.17 -2.59 13.49
CA PRO A 71 -11.24 -4.03 13.71
C PRO A 71 -12.51 -4.68 13.14
N THR A 72 -13.60 -3.92 12.98
CA THR A 72 -14.88 -4.42 12.45
C THR A 72 -14.82 -4.76 10.97
N ARG A 73 -13.81 -4.25 10.24
CA ARG A 73 -13.59 -4.51 8.81
C ARG A 73 -12.28 -5.25 8.54
N LEU A 74 -11.68 -5.83 9.57
CA LEU A 74 -10.43 -6.59 9.45
C LEU A 74 -10.69 -7.93 8.74
N GLU A 75 -9.99 -8.16 7.64
CA GLU A 75 -10.02 -9.41 6.91
C GLU A 75 -8.59 -9.88 6.61
N MET A 76 -8.41 -11.15 6.22
CA MET A 76 -7.14 -11.60 5.63
C MET A 76 -6.80 -10.84 4.34
N SER A 77 -7.81 -10.30 3.65
CA SER A 77 -7.60 -9.45 2.48
C SER A 77 -6.97 -8.09 2.84
N SER A 78 -7.02 -7.66 4.10
CA SER A 78 -6.43 -6.41 4.60
C SER A 78 -4.89 -6.41 4.56
N PHE A 79 -4.24 -7.58 4.41
CA PHE A 79 -2.81 -7.63 4.09
C PHE A 79 -2.51 -7.08 2.69
N LEU A 80 -3.49 -7.01 1.79
CA LEU A 80 -3.30 -6.62 0.39
C LEU A 80 -2.31 -7.48 -0.40
N LEU A 81 -2.17 -8.78 -0.07
CA LEU A 81 -1.28 -9.67 -0.83
C LEU A 81 -1.82 -9.98 -2.24
N ASN A 82 -3.13 -9.85 -2.47
CA ASN A 82 -3.77 -10.14 -3.74
C ASN A 82 -4.33 -8.86 -4.39
N ASN A 83 -3.45 -8.11 -5.05
CA ASN A 83 -3.80 -6.89 -5.81
C ASN A 83 -3.98 -7.15 -7.32
N GLY A 84 -4.21 -8.41 -7.72
CA GLY A 84 -4.36 -8.83 -9.11
C GLY A 84 -3.04 -9.04 -9.85
N PHE A 85 -3.12 -9.64 -11.05
CA PHE A 85 -1.94 -10.08 -11.82
C PHE A 85 -0.99 -8.92 -12.23
N GLN A 86 -1.54 -7.73 -12.47
CA GLN A 86 -0.76 -6.54 -12.84
C GLN A 86 0.23 -6.12 -11.73
N TYR A 87 -0.14 -6.33 -10.47
CA TYR A 87 0.74 -6.07 -9.33
C TYR A 87 2.01 -6.93 -9.39
N TRP A 88 1.83 -8.23 -9.62
CA TRP A 88 2.94 -9.19 -9.75
C TRP A 88 3.83 -8.85 -10.94
N ILE A 89 3.25 -8.53 -12.10
CA ILE A 89 4.03 -8.09 -13.28
C ILE A 89 4.88 -6.87 -12.95
N ALA A 90 4.32 -5.87 -12.26
CA ALA A 90 5.04 -4.64 -11.92
C ALA A 90 6.24 -4.92 -10.99
N HIS A 91 6.09 -5.81 -10.01
CA HIS A 91 7.19 -6.17 -9.11
C HIS A 91 8.25 -7.01 -9.84
N LEU A 92 7.83 -7.95 -10.69
CA LEU A 92 8.72 -8.75 -11.51
C LEU A 92 9.51 -7.90 -12.51
N SER A 93 8.89 -6.92 -13.16
CA SER A 93 9.60 -6.02 -14.08
C SER A 93 10.66 -5.18 -13.36
N GLY A 94 10.34 -4.69 -12.16
CA GLY A 94 11.31 -4.02 -11.27
C GLY A 94 12.52 -4.89 -10.93
N LEU A 95 12.27 -6.14 -10.57
CA LEU A 95 13.33 -7.10 -10.24
C LEU A 95 14.19 -7.47 -11.47
N VAL A 96 13.57 -7.62 -12.64
CA VAL A 96 14.28 -7.89 -13.90
C VAL A 96 15.19 -6.73 -14.28
N GLU A 97 14.71 -5.49 -14.19
CA GLU A 97 15.53 -4.30 -14.46
C GLU A 97 16.69 -4.17 -13.47
N CYS A 98 16.43 -4.38 -12.17
CA CYS A 98 17.46 -4.34 -11.14
C CYS A 98 18.55 -5.40 -11.40
N TYR A 99 18.15 -6.64 -11.73
CA TYR A 99 19.07 -7.70 -12.09
C TYR A 99 19.91 -7.34 -13.32
N PHE A 100 19.29 -6.75 -14.35
CA PHE A 100 19.98 -6.30 -15.56
C PHE A 100 21.04 -5.23 -15.24
N HIS A 101 20.68 -4.18 -14.49
CA HIS A 101 21.63 -3.13 -14.08
C HIS A 101 22.77 -3.67 -13.21
N ARG A 102 22.52 -4.69 -12.39
CA ARG A 102 23.53 -5.30 -11.53
C ARG A 102 24.54 -6.16 -12.30
N THR A 103 24.09 -6.84 -13.36
CA THR A 103 24.92 -7.70 -14.21
C THR A 103 25.61 -6.95 -15.34
N HIS A 104 25.00 -5.86 -15.80
CA HIS A 104 25.51 -4.99 -16.85
C HIS A 104 25.63 -3.56 -16.30
N PRO A 105 26.57 -3.30 -15.38
CA PRO A 105 26.73 -1.97 -14.80
C PRO A 105 27.13 -1.00 -15.90
N PHE A 106 26.21 -0.09 -16.24
CA PHE A 106 26.57 1.12 -16.97
C PHE A 106 27.57 1.93 -16.13
N PHE A 107 28.36 2.79 -16.76
CA PHE A 107 29.28 3.72 -16.08
C PHE A 107 28.52 4.83 -15.33
N VAL A 108 27.68 4.46 -14.36
CA VAL A 108 27.03 5.37 -13.42
C VAL A 108 27.93 5.50 -12.21
N ASP A 109 28.27 6.74 -11.88
CA ASP A 109 29.03 7.03 -10.68
C ASP A 109 28.31 6.51 -9.42
N LYS A 110 29.03 5.80 -8.56
CA LYS A 110 28.45 5.19 -7.35
C LYS A 110 27.83 6.21 -6.41
N THR A 111 28.40 7.41 -6.33
CA THR A 111 27.86 8.51 -5.50
C THR A 111 26.49 8.93 -6.02
N VAL A 112 26.35 9.05 -7.34
CA VAL A 112 25.06 9.36 -7.98
C VAL A 112 24.05 8.26 -7.73
N LEU A 113 24.45 6.99 -7.86
CA LEU A 113 23.58 5.85 -7.56
C LEU A 113 23.12 5.85 -6.09
N TYR A 114 24.03 6.01 -5.13
CA TYR A 114 23.67 6.03 -3.71
C TYR A 114 22.78 7.23 -3.35
N ALA A 115 23.03 8.41 -3.93
CA ALA A 115 22.17 9.57 -3.74
C ALA A 115 20.75 9.29 -4.29
N TYR A 116 20.65 8.67 -5.46
CA TYR A 116 19.38 8.26 -6.06
C TYR A 116 18.64 7.24 -5.17
N GLN A 117 19.33 6.21 -4.71
CA GLN A 117 18.76 5.21 -3.80
C GLN A 117 18.32 5.82 -2.46
N PHE A 118 19.07 6.79 -1.93
CA PHE A 118 18.68 7.52 -0.72
C PHE A 118 17.36 8.29 -0.90
N VAL A 119 17.14 8.90 -2.06
CA VAL A 119 15.85 9.52 -2.40
C VAL A 119 14.74 8.47 -2.41
N GLY A 120 14.99 7.28 -2.97
CA GLY A 120 14.06 6.15 -2.95
C GLY A 120 13.71 5.70 -1.53
N LEU A 121 14.72 5.52 -0.67
CA LEU A 121 14.55 5.17 0.74
C LEU A 121 13.72 6.22 1.48
N ALA A 122 14.04 7.51 1.31
CA ALA A 122 13.28 8.60 1.91
C ALA A 122 11.81 8.59 1.44
N ALA A 123 11.56 8.37 0.15
CA ALA A 123 10.22 8.26 -0.41
C ALA A 123 9.43 7.07 0.18
N VAL A 124 10.07 5.91 0.33
CA VAL A 124 9.47 4.72 0.98
C VAL A 124 9.09 5.03 2.42
N VAL A 125 10.01 5.60 3.22
CA VAL A 125 9.75 5.90 4.64
C VAL A 125 8.64 6.94 4.80
N ILE A 126 8.70 8.04 4.04
CA ILE A 126 7.68 9.10 4.09
C ILE A 126 6.33 8.56 3.61
N GLY A 127 6.30 7.84 2.49
CA GLY A 127 5.08 7.25 1.95
C GLY A 127 4.43 6.28 2.92
N GLN A 128 5.22 5.39 3.53
CA GLN A 128 4.70 4.46 4.54
C GLN A 128 4.15 5.19 5.77
N TYR A 129 4.89 6.17 6.29
CA TYR A 129 4.44 6.96 7.44
C TYR A 129 3.13 7.70 7.17
N VAL A 130 3.04 8.44 6.06
CA VAL A 130 1.82 9.19 5.70
C VAL A 130 0.65 8.24 5.46
N ARG A 131 0.88 7.09 4.83
CA ARG A 131 -0.16 6.09 4.60
C ARG A 131 -0.71 5.53 5.91
N THR A 132 0.16 5.11 6.82
CA THR A 132 -0.23 4.64 8.16
C THR A 132 -1.00 5.73 8.93
N LYS A 133 -0.56 6.99 8.88
CA LYS A 133 -1.27 8.11 9.52
C LYS A 133 -2.63 8.35 8.88
N ALA A 134 -2.75 8.30 7.56
CA ALA A 134 -4.03 8.46 6.86
C ALA A 134 -5.04 7.38 7.26
N MET A 135 -4.61 6.13 7.32
CA MET A 135 -5.45 5.02 7.78
C MET A 135 -5.89 5.20 9.24
N ALA A 136 -4.97 5.56 10.13
CA ALA A 136 -5.28 5.78 11.54
C ALA A 136 -6.25 6.96 11.75
N TYR A 137 -6.09 8.05 10.99
CA TYR A 137 -6.99 9.21 11.05
C TYR A 137 -8.39 8.88 10.51
N ALA A 138 -8.48 8.15 9.41
CA ALA A 138 -9.78 7.77 8.84
C ALA A 138 -10.49 6.66 9.64
N ALA A 139 -9.75 5.81 10.35
CA ALA A 139 -10.26 4.77 11.25
C ALA A 139 -11.42 3.97 10.64
N SER A 140 -12.61 3.97 11.25
CA SER A 140 -13.82 3.27 10.77
C SER A 140 -14.27 3.72 9.37
N SER A 141 -13.91 4.93 8.95
CA SER A 141 -14.22 5.48 7.64
C SER A 141 -13.21 5.06 6.57
N PHE A 142 -12.10 4.42 6.94
CA PHE A 142 -11.15 3.85 5.98
C PHE A 142 -11.64 2.48 5.46
N SER A 143 -11.36 2.19 4.19
CA SER A 143 -11.57 0.86 3.62
C SER A 143 -10.60 0.60 2.46
N HIS A 144 -10.01 -0.59 2.41
CA HIS A 144 -9.17 -1.04 1.29
C HIS A 144 -9.94 -1.22 -0.01
N LYS A 145 -11.24 -1.50 0.08
CA LYS A 145 -12.17 -1.57 -1.06
C LYS A 145 -13.07 -0.34 -1.02
N ILE A 146 -13.34 0.27 -2.17
CA ILE A 146 -14.30 1.38 -2.23
C ILE A 146 -15.65 0.85 -1.72
N ALA A 147 -16.24 1.56 -0.76
CA ALA A 147 -17.53 1.19 -0.20
C ALA A 147 -18.65 1.69 -1.10
N ASP A 148 -19.41 0.79 -1.71
CA ASP A 148 -20.56 1.13 -2.56
C ASP A 148 -21.77 1.64 -1.75
N LYS A 149 -21.82 1.36 -0.45
CA LYS A 149 -22.88 1.78 0.47
C LYS A 149 -22.28 2.52 1.66
N LYS A 150 -23.00 3.55 2.14
CA LYS A 150 -22.64 4.27 3.35
C LYS A 150 -22.99 3.41 4.58
N ALA A 151 -21.99 3.07 5.38
CA ALA A 151 -22.20 2.47 6.70
C ALA A 151 -22.61 3.55 7.72
N GLU A 152 -23.25 3.16 8.81
CA GLU A 152 -23.69 4.10 9.86
C GLU A 152 -22.52 4.82 10.53
N ASP A 153 -21.37 4.13 10.65
CA ASP A 153 -20.13 4.63 11.22
C ASP A 153 -19.23 5.38 10.22
N HIS A 154 -19.69 5.56 8.98
CA HIS A 154 -18.95 6.25 7.93
C HIS A 154 -19.17 7.77 8.03
N VAL A 155 -18.14 8.47 8.49
CA VAL A 155 -18.12 9.92 8.64
C VAL A 155 -17.16 10.58 7.65
N LEU A 156 -17.43 11.83 7.29
CA LEU A 156 -16.56 12.59 6.41
C LEU A 156 -15.39 13.18 7.21
N VAL A 157 -14.19 12.65 6.97
CA VAL A 157 -12.95 13.10 7.63
C VAL A 157 -12.31 14.21 6.80
N THR A 158 -12.10 15.39 7.39
CA THR A 158 -11.53 16.58 6.72
C THR A 158 -10.40 17.26 7.49
N ASP A 159 -10.00 16.70 8.64
CA ASP A 159 -8.93 17.22 9.49
C ASP A 159 -7.62 16.42 9.35
N GLY A 160 -6.58 16.83 10.10
CA GLY A 160 -5.29 16.16 10.09
C GLY A 160 -4.67 16.12 8.69
N VAL A 161 -4.25 14.93 8.24
CA VAL A 161 -3.68 14.75 6.90
C VAL A 161 -4.70 14.99 5.77
N TYR A 162 -5.99 14.85 6.05
CA TYR A 162 -7.08 15.10 5.11
C TYR A 162 -7.32 16.61 4.90
N ALA A 163 -6.87 17.48 5.80
CA ALA A 163 -6.95 18.92 5.58
C ALA A 163 -6.07 19.42 4.41
N TYR A 164 -5.05 18.64 4.01
CA TYR A 164 -4.07 19.03 2.98
C TYR A 164 -4.32 18.35 1.63
N VAL A 165 -4.77 17.10 1.64
CA VAL A 165 -5.10 16.32 0.44
C VAL A 165 -6.30 15.41 0.72
N ARG A 166 -7.19 15.22 -0.26
CA ARG A 166 -8.42 14.42 -0.05
C ARG A 166 -8.17 12.92 0.02
N HIS A 167 -7.14 12.44 -0.68
CA HIS A 167 -6.78 11.02 -0.76
C HIS A 167 -5.34 10.77 -0.29
N PRO A 168 -5.00 11.09 0.98
CA PRO A 168 -3.63 11.00 1.49
C PRO A 168 -3.08 9.58 1.42
N SER A 169 -3.91 8.56 1.66
CA SER A 169 -3.50 7.15 1.57
C SER A 169 -3.09 6.73 0.15
N TYR A 170 -3.75 7.28 -0.88
CA TYR A 170 -3.41 7.00 -2.28
C TYR A 170 -2.16 7.75 -2.72
N ALA A 171 -2.05 9.04 -2.39
CA ALA A 171 -0.85 9.82 -2.67
C ALA A 171 0.39 9.20 -1.99
N ALA A 172 0.25 8.78 -0.73
CA ALA A 172 1.30 8.13 0.03
C ALA A 172 1.72 6.78 -0.57
N PHE A 173 0.77 5.94 -0.99
CA PHE A 173 1.09 4.69 -1.68
C PHE A 173 1.77 4.94 -3.03
N PHE A 174 1.36 5.97 -3.77
CA PHE A 174 2.02 6.34 -5.03
C PHE A 174 3.51 6.63 -4.78
N VAL A 175 3.81 7.49 -3.81
CA VAL A 175 5.19 7.86 -3.45
C VAL A 175 5.97 6.64 -2.95
N TRP A 176 5.37 5.83 -2.09
CA TRP A 176 5.96 4.60 -1.58
C TRP A 176 6.33 3.64 -2.72
N ALA A 177 5.39 3.33 -3.61
CA ALA A 177 5.57 2.36 -4.68
C ALA A 177 6.65 2.81 -5.68
N VAL A 178 6.64 4.08 -6.08
CA VAL A 178 7.70 4.64 -6.94
C VAL A 178 9.05 4.64 -6.21
N GLY A 179 9.06 5.00 -4.92
CA GLY A 179 10.25 4.99 -4.06
C GLY A 179 10.92 3.61 -4.00
N THR A 180 10.15 2.52 -3.97
CA THR A 180 10.73 1.16 -3.99
C THR A 180 11.54 0.89 -5.26
N GLN A 181 11.10 1.40 -6.42
CA GLN A 181 11.81 1.21 -7.69
C GLN A 181 13.07 2.09 -7.77
N ILE A 182 13.00 3.31 -7.24
CA ILE A 182 14.16 4.20 -7.10
C ILE A 182 15.21 3.58 -6.19
N TRP A 183 14.80 2.96 -5.08
CA TRP A 183 15.69 2.24 -4.16
C TRP A 183 16.42 1.08 -4.85
N LEU A 184 15.75 0.36 -5.74
CA LEU A 184 16.38 -0.70 -6.54
C LEU A 184 17.43 -0.17 -7.54
N GLY A 185 17.54 1.15 -7.70
CA GLY A 185 18.44 1.79 -8.66
C GLY A 185 17.91 1.74 -10.09
N ASN A 186 16.62 1.44 -10.26
CA ASN A 186 15.99 1.35 -11.58
C ASN A 186 15.71 2.75 -12.15
N VAL A 187 15.69 2.87 -13.46
CA VAL A 187 15.43 4.15 -14.17
C VAL A 187 14.13 4.09 -14.98
N ILE A 188 13.80 2.93 -15.57
CA ILE A 188 12.64 2.74 -16.44
C ILE A 188 11.40 2.40 -15.62
N THR A 189 11.49 1.46 -14.69
CA THR A 189 10.36 0.99 -13.88
C THR A 189 9.75 2.06 -12.95
N PRO A 190 10.49 3.02 -12.34
CA PRO A 190 9.84 4.12 -11.63
C PRO A 190 8.91 4.94 -12.53
N ILE A 191 9.30 5.18 -13.78
CA ILE A 191 8.47 5.90 -14.77
C ILE A 191 7.23 5.07 -15.13
N ALA A 192 7.41 3.76 -15.35
CA ALA A 192 6.30 2.86 -15.61
C ALA A 192 5.31 2.81 -14.44
N PHE A 193 5.81 2.75 -13.20
CA PHE A 193 5.00 2.80 -11.98
C PHE A 193 4.22 4.12 -11.90
N CYS A 194 4.87 5.27 -12.14
CA CYS A 194 4.18 6.56 -12.19
C CYS A 194 2.99 6.53 -13.16
N ILE A 195 3.18 6.04 -14.39
CA ILE A 195 2.11 6.01 -15.41
C ILE A 195 0.97 5.08 -15.00
N VAL A 196 1.29 3.87 -14.53
CA VAL A 196 0.29 2.86 -14.15
C VAL A 196 -0.50 3.33 -12.93
N LEU A 197 0.18 3.79 -11.88
CA LEU A 197 -0.45 4.26 -10.65
C LEU A 197 -1.27 5.53 -10.89
N GLN A 198 -0.78 6.44 -11.74
CA GLN A 198 -1.53 7.64 -12.11
C GLN A 198 -2.88 7.28 -12.73
N ARG A 199 -2.89 6.34 -13.70
CA ARG A 199 -4.13 5.87 -14.35
C ARG A 199 -5.04 5.15 -13.36
N PHE A 200 -4.47 4.26 -12.55
CA PHE A 200 -5.22 3.48 -11.56
C PHE A 200 -5.90 4.38 -10.53
N PHE A 201 -5.16 5.26 -9.86
CA PHE A 201 -5.72 6.14 -8.85
C PHE A 201 -6.64 7.21 -9.42
N THR A 202 -6.39 7.71 -10.63
CA THR A 202 -7.32 8.66 -11.28
C THR A 202 -8.70 8.03 -11.48
N ALA A 203 -8.75 6.79 -12.01
CA ALA A 203 -10.02 6.09 -12.21
C ALA A 203 -10.69 5.77 -10.87
N ARG A 204 -9.90 5.27 -9.91
CA ARG A 204 -10.36 4.89 -8.58
C ARG A 204 -10.95 6.08 -7.81
N ILE A 205 -10.23 7.19 -7.74
CA ILE A 205 -10.66 8.41 -7.05
C ILE A 205 -11.94 8.95 -7.68
N ARG A 206 -12.04 9.03 -9.01
CA ARG A 206 -13.27 9.54 -9.66
C ARG A 206 -14.50 8.72 -9.27
N HIS A 207 -14.36 7.40 -9.22
CA HIS A 207 -15.44 6.52 -8.79
C HIS A 207 -15.78 6.74 -7.32
N GLU A 208 -14.77 6.74 -6.43
CA GLU A 208 -14.95 6.96 -5.01
C GLU A 208 -15.59 8.31 -4.68
N GLU A 209 -15.13 9.39 -5.30
CA GLU A 209 -15.69 10.72 -5.09
C GLU A 209 -17.14 10.82 -5.55
N SER A 210 -17.54 10.08 -6.59
CA SER A 210 -18.95 10.02 -6.99
C SER A 210 -19.83 9.38 -5.91
N LEU A 211 -19.28 8.45 -5.12
CA LEU A 211 -19.97 7.81 -4.00
C LEU A 211 -19.93 8.72 -2.76
N LEU A 212 -18.80 9.38 -2.48
CA LEU A 212 -18.70 10.34 -1.36
C LEU A 212 -19.66 11.53 -1.54
N ILE A 213 -19.87 12.01 -2.77
CA ILE A 213 -20.91 13.00 -3.07
C ILE A 213 -22.30 12.45 -2.76
N LYS A 214 -22.59 11.18 -3.08
CA LYS A 214 -23.88 10.55 -2.72
C LYS A 214 -24.04 10.38 -1.20
N PHE A 215 -22.95 10.15 -0.48
CA PHE A 215 -22.98 9.87 0.97
C PHE A 215 -23.05 11.11 1.84
N PHE A 216 -22.45 12.22 1.39
CA PHE A 216 -22.25 13.44 2.19
C PHE A 216 -22.70 14.72 1.47
N GLY A 217 -23.12 14.65 0.20
CA GLY A 217 -23.74 15.76 -0.52
C GLY A 217 -22.89 17.04 -0.58
N ALA A 218 -23.46 18.12 -0.07
CA ALA A 218 -22.87 19.46 -0.11
C ALA A 218 -21.58 19.55 0.73
N ASP A 219 -21.46 18.76 1.79
CA ASP A 219 -20.28 18.79 2.67
C ASP A 219 -19.05 18.30 1.92
N TYR A 220 -19.16 17.17 1.21
CA TYR A 220 -18.06 16.67 0.37
C TYR A 220 -17.75 17.62 -0.79
N THR A 221 -18.77 18.21 -1.41
CA THR A 221 -18.57 19.16 -2.52
C THR A 221 -17.81 20.41 -2.06
N THR A 222 -18.11 20.90 -0.85
CA THR A 222 -17.42 22.05 -0.23
C THR A 222 -15.99 21.69 0.17
N TYR A 223 -15.77 20.48 0.66
CA TYR A 223 -14.42 19.99 0.95
C TYR A 223 -13.59 19.84 -0.34
N LYS A 224 -14.19 19.26 -1.38
CA LYS A 224 -13.58 19.07 -2.71
C LYS A 224 -13.12 20.37 -3.36
N SER A 225 -13.83 21.48 -3.16
CA SER A 225 -13.44 22.77 -3.74
C SER A 225 -12.26 23.44 -3.02
N LYS A 226 -11.91 23.01 -1.81
CA LYS A 226 -10.88 23.63 -0.97
C LYS A 226 -9.58 22.83 -0.89
N VAL A 227 -9.67 21.52 -0.96
CA VAL A 227 -8.54 20.60 -0.71
C VAL A 227 -8.29 19.79 -1.98
N PRO A 228 -7.07 19.70 -2.52
CA PRO A 228 -6.77 18.96 -3.75
C PRO A 228 -6.84 17.44 -3.57
N SER A 229 -6.99 16.68 -4.66
CA SER A 229 -7.05 15.21 -4.58
C SER A 229 -5.79 14.57 -3.97
N GLY A 230 -4.61 15.16 -4.21
CA GLY A 230 -3.29 14.61 -3.87
C GLY A 230 -2.63 13.80 -4.99
N ILE A 231 -3.35 13.54 -6.10
CA ILE A 231 -2.80 12.90 -7.30
C ILE A 231 -2.64 13.97 -8.39
N LEU A 232 -1.50 13.96 -9.09
CA LEU A 232 -1.19 14.96 -10.12
C LEU A 232 -2.27 14.96 -11.21
N PHE A 233 -2.56 16.13 -11.79
CA PHE A 233 -3.56 16.30 -12.85
C PHE A 233 -5.00 15.85 -12.50
N LEU A 234 -5.30 15.65 -11.22
CA LEU A 234 -6.64 15.40 -10.73
C LEU A 234 -7.02 16.48 -9.69
N PRO A 235 -7.94 17.41 -10.03
CA PRO A 235 -8.33 18.48 -9.11
C PRO A 235 -8.97 17.91 -7.84
#